data_AF-A0A072TT29-F1
#
_entry.id   AF-A0A072TT29-F1
#
_cell.length_a   1.000
_cell.length_b   1.000
_cell.length_c   1.000
_cell.angle_alpha   90.00
_cell.angle_beta   90.00
_cell.angle_gamma   90.00
#
_symmetry.space_group_name_H-M   'P 1'
#
loop_
_entity.id
_entity.type
_entity.pdbx_description
1 polymer ?
#
loop_
_entity_poly.entity_id
_entity_poly.type
_entity_poly.pdbx_seq_one_letter_code
_entity_poly.pdbx_strand_id
1 'polypeptide(L)'
;MKAEDNRQKLKLARGKCLRRWHGKSWSQFAPQLSFGMVGIAWDYLIIEGNYLLLEDGVWKEILSLFDEKWFIDIDIDKAMQRVLKRHISIGKPPDIAKQRIENNDRINGELIMKSKKNADIIINSVDF
;
A
#
# COMPACT_ATOMS: atom_id res chain seq x y z
N MET A 1 32.44 7.51 11.92
CA MET A 1 32.48 7.57 10.44
C MET A 1 31.07 7.24 9.91
N LYS A 2 30.11 8.11 10.25
CA LYS A 2 29.31 8.96 9.34
C LYS A 2 28.27 8.20 8.50
N ALA A 3 27.08 8.06 9.09
CA ALA A 3 25.80 7.68 8.46
C ALA A 3 25.20 8.85 7.63
N GLU A 4 26.03 9.56 6.87
CA GLU A 4 25.63 10.75 6.10
C GLU A 4 25.34 10.47 4.61
N ASP A 5 25.58 9.25 4.12
CA ASP A 5 25.68 8.99 2.68
C ASP A 5 24.36 8.57 1.98
N ASN A 6 23.30 8.22 2.73
CA ASN A 6 22.03 7.79 2.11
C ASN A 6 21.08 8.94 1.74
N ARG A 7 21.39 10.20 2.11
CA ARG A 7 20.54 11.36 1.78
C ARG A 7 20.72 11.89 0.35
N GLN A 8 21.76 11.47 -0.38
CA GLN A 8 22.01 11.95 -1.74
C GLN A 8 21.33 11.13 -2.83
N LYS A 9 20.91 9.89 -2.57
CA LYS A 9 20.22 9.05 -3.58
C LYS A 9 18.73 9.37 -3.76
N LEU A 10 18.09 10.06 -2.81
CA LEU A 10 16.67 10.42 -2.88
C LEU A 10 16.38 11.74 -3.62
N LYS A 11 17.39 12.36 -4.27
CA LYS A 11 17.21 13.62 -5.01
C LYS A 11 16.72 13.48 -6.45
N LEU A 12 16.40 12.28 -6.92
CA LEU A 12 15.97 12.03 -8.30
C LEU A 12 14.56 11.43 -8.42
N ALA A 13 13.60 11.94 -7.65
CA ALA A 13 12.17 11.66 -7.87
C ALA A 13 11.28 12.91 -7.75
N ARG A 14 11.88 14.11 -7.86
CA ARG A 14 11.10 15.34 -8.06
C ARG A 14 10.60 15.39 -9.50
N GLY A 15 9.52 14.67 -9.77
CA GLY A 15 8.80 14.76 -11.01
C GLY A 15 8.13 13.46 -11.40
N LYS A 16 6.88 13.28 -10.96
CA LYS A 16 5.71 12.95 -11.80
C LYS A 16 4.57 12.34 -10.96
N CYS A 17 3.98 13.11 -10.05
CA CYS A 17 2.56 12.92 -9.73
C CYS A 17 1.89 14.26 -9.37
N LEU A 18 1.76 15.13 -10.38
CA LEU A 18 0.71 16.14 -10.40
C LEU A 18 -0.33 15.68 -11.44
N ARG A 19 -1.03 14.57 -11.14
CA ARG A 19 -2.27 14.28 -11.85
C ARG A 19 -3.36 15.20 -11.30
N ARG A 20 -3.47 16.33 -11.98
CA ARG A 20 -4.53 17.33 -11.92
C ARG A 20 -5.90 16.63 -11.90
N TRP A 21 -6.50 16.52 -10.71
CA TRP A 21 -7.88 16.08 -10.57
C TRP A 21 -8.79 17.12 -11.26
N HIS A 22 -9.44 16.69 -12.35
CA HIS A 22 -10.44 17.40 -13.13
C HIS A 22 -10.20 18.90 -13.39
N GLY A 23 -9.30 19.22 -14.34
CA GLY A 23 -9.53 20.18 -15.44
C GLY A 23 -10.13 21.57 -15.20
N LYS A 24 -10.39 22.02 -13.97
CA LYS A 24 -10.95 23.32 -13.63
C LYS A 24 -10.04 23.96 -12.61
N SER A 25 -9.57 25.15 -12.94
CA SER A 25 -8.92 26.01 -11.96
C SER A 25 -9.95 26.40 -10.91
N TRP A 26 -9.71 26.06 -9.64
CA TRP A 26 -10.55 26.51 -8.52
C TRP A 26 -10.56 28.03 -8.35
N SER A 27 -9.68 28.76 -9.05
CA SER A 27 -9.73 30.23 -9.13
C SER A 27 -10.97 30.78 -9.83
N GLN A 28 -11.78 29.94 -10.50
CA GLN A 28 -13.05 30.36 -11.11
C GLN A 28 -14.26 30.24 -10.17
N PHE A 29 -14.11 29.68 -8.97
CA PHE A 29 -15.23 29.38 -8.06
C PHE A 29 -15.20 30.08 -6.70
N ALA A 30 -14.27 31.02 -6.47
CA ALA A 30 -14.20 31.72 -5.18
C ALA A 30 -13.93 33.22 -5.34
N PRO A 31 -14.92 34.04 -5.75
CA PRO A 31 -14.86 35.44 -5.39
C PRO A 31 -15.35 35.56 -3.93
N GLN A 32 -14.52 36.14 -3.07
CA GLN A 32 -14.79 36.63 -1.70
C GLN A 32 -15.04 35.66 -0.52
N LEU A 33 -14.16 34.67 -0.29
CA LEU A 33 -13.95 34.16 1.06
C LEU A 33 -12.44 34.04 1.37
N SER A 34 -11.93 34.93 2.22
CA SER A 34 -10.61 34.84 2.84
C SER A 34 -10.65 33.75 3.92
N PHE A 35 -10.80 32.50 3.51
CA PHE A 35 -10.57 31.35 4.38
C PHE A 35 -9.14 30.89 4.10
N GLY A 36 -8.22 31.21 5.01
CA GLY A 36 -6.87 30.66 5.00
C GLY A 36 -6.95 29.16 5.23
N MET A 37 -7.12 28.40 4.15
CA MET A 37 -7.09 26.96 4.20
C MET A 37 -5.62 26.56 4.38
N VAL A 38 -5.22 26.34 5.64
CA VAL A 38 -3.97 25.63 5.93
C VAL A 38 -4.22 24.17 5.55
N GLY A 39 -4.02 23.86 4.26
CA GLY A 39 -3.94 22.48 3.83
C GLY A 39 -2.80 21.81 4.58
N ILE A 40 -3.05 20.65 5.19
CA ILE A 40 -1.98 19.88 5.82
C ILE A 40 -1.03 19.47 4.68
N ALA A 41 0.15 20.09 4.63
CA ALA A 41 1.18 19.73 3.69
C ALA A 41 1.88 18.48 4.21
N TRP A 42 1.51 17.32 3.69
CA TRP A 42 2.23 16.08 3.92
C TRP A 42 3.36 15.99 2.91
N ASP A 43 4.61 15.85 3.37
CA ASP A 43 5.74 15.57 2.48
C ASP A 43 5.67 14.15 1.92
N TYR A 44 5.08 13.22 2.69
CA TYR A 44 4.94 11.80 2.35
C TYR A 44 3.61 11.26 2.87
N LEU A 45 2.99 10.38 2.08
CA LEU A 45 1.82 9.60 2.45
C LEU A 45 2.09 8.13 2.14
N ILE A 46 2.02 7.29 3.17
CA ILE A 46 2.13 5.83 3.02
C ILE A 46 0.72 5.25 3.09
N ILE A 47 0.35 4.49 2.05
CA ILE A 47 -0.93 3.79 1.99
C ILE A 47 -0.62 2.30 2.02
N GLU A 48 -1.22 1.59 2.97
CA GLU A 48 -1.11 0.14 3.10
C GLU A 48 -2.40 -0.56 2.72
N GLY A 49 -2.28 -1.73 2.09
CA GLY A 49 -3.43 -2.52 1.68
C GLY A 49 -3.04 -3.70 0.78
N ASN A 50 -3.88 -4.73 0.80
CA ASN A 50 -3.61 -5.99 0.11
C ASN A 50 -3.67 -5.88 -1.42
N TYR A 51 -4.56 -5.03 -1.94
CA TYR A 51 -4.96 -5.05 -3.35
C TYR A 51 -4.39 -3.89 -4.16
N LEU A 52 -3.58 -3.03 -3.54
CA LEU A 52 -3.04 -1.81 -4.16
C LEU A 52 -2.19 -2.10 -5.40
N LEU A 53 -1.68 -3.32 -5.53
CA LEU A 53 -0.84 -3.78 -6.64
C LEU A 53 -1.59 -4.62 -7.69
N LEU A 54 -2.90 -4.83 -7.56
CA LEU A 54 -3.69 -5.60 -8.53
C LEU A 54 -3.95 -4.81 -9.82
N GLU A 55 -3.86 -5.49 -10.96
CA GLU A 55 -4.18 -4.94 -12.30
C GLU A 55 -5.65 -5.19 -12.71
N ASP A 56 -6.54 -5.38 -11.73
CA ASP A 56 -7.94 -5.73 -11.95
C ASP A 56 -8.90 -4.63 -11.44
N GLY A 57 -9.97 -4.38 -12.20
CA GLY A 57 -11.00 -3.40 -11.90
C GLY A 57 -10.48 -2.05 -11.41
N VAL A 58 -11.08 -1.56 -10.32
CA VAL A 58 -10.75 -0.26 -9.70
C VAL A 58 -9.32 -0.18 -9.17
N TRP A 59 -8.68 -1.32 -8.85
CA TRP A 59 -7.32 -1.35 -8.31
C TRP A 59 -6.28 -0.95 -9.36
N LYS A 60 -6.54 -1.28 -10.63
CA LYS A 60 -5.68 -0.88 -11.74
C LYS A 60 -5.53 0.64 -11.86
N GLU A 61 -6.60 1.38 -11.58
CA GLU A 61 -6.58 2.84 -11.61
C GLU A 61 -5.72 3.40 -10.46
N ILE A 62 -5.91 2.84 -9.26
CA ILE A 62 -5.18 3.20 -8.04
C ILE A 62 -3.68 2.90 -8.19
N LEU A 63 -3.31 1.79 -8.82
CA LEU A 63 -1.93 1.39 -9.07
C LEU A 63 -1.09 2.51 -9.70
N SER A 64 -1.70 3.28 -10.59
CA SER A 64 -1.04 4.35 -11.32
C SER A 64 -0.85 5.63 -10.50
N LEU A 65 -1.52 5.77 -9.36
CA LEU A 65 -1.48 6.99 -8.54
C LEU A 65 -0.24 7.07 -7.65
N PHE A 66 0.42 5.94 -7.39
CA PHE A 66 1.58 5.86 -6.50
C PHE A 66 2.88 6.24 -7.20
N ASP A 67 3.68 7.10 -6.54
CA ASP A 67 5.05 7.41 -6.95
C ASP A 67 5.99 6.20 -6.73
N GLU A 68 5.81 5.46 -5.63
CA GLU A 68 6.54 4.23 -5.31
C GLU A 68 5.61 3.12 -4.81
N LYS A 69 5.88 1.88 -5.24
CA LYS A 69 5.07 0.69 -4.97
C LYS A 69 5.91 -0.40 -4.32
N TRP A 70 5.57 -0.78 -3.09
CA TRP A 70 6.36 -1.73 -2.32
C TRP A 70 5.54 -3.00 -2.06
N PHE A 71 6.18 -4.18 -2.14
CA PHE A 71 5.56 -5.47 -1.83
C PHE A 71 6.32 -6.18 -0.72
N ILE A 72 5.60 -6.66 0.28
CA ILE A 72 6.17 -7.49 1.35
C ILE A 72 6.09 -8.95 0.93
N ASP A 73 7.23 -9.54 0.60
CA ASP A 73 7.33 -10.92 0.15
C ASP A 73 7.47 -11.87 1.34
N ILE A 74 6.62 -12.90 1.36
CA ILE A 74 6.62 -13.92 2.38
C ILE A 74 6.15 -15.23 1.78
N ASP A 75 6.72 -16.33 2.26
CA ASP A 75 6.17 -17.67 1.99
C ASP A 75 4.70 -17.73 2.44
N ILE A 76 3.81 -18.16 1.54
CA ILE A 76 2.37 -18.14 1.79
C ILE A 76 1.99 -19.04 2.97
N ASP A 77 2.66 -20.16 3.16
CA ASP A 77 2.35 -21.07 4.26
C ASP A 77 2.77 -20.47 5.60
N LYS A 78 3.93 -19.79 5.64
CA LYS A 78 4.32 -18.99 6.81
C LYS A 78 3.30 -17.87 7.09
N ALA A 79 2.84 -17.16 6.07
CA ALA A 79 1.81 -16.12 6.23
C ALA A 79 0.51 -16.70 6.80
N MET A 80 0.06 -17.84 6.29
CA MET A 80 -1.15 -18.51 6.76
C MET A 80 -1.00 -19.01 8.21
N GLN A 81 0.17 -19.49 8.61
CA GLN A 81 0.44 -19.81 10.02
C GLN A 81 0.32 -18.59 10.94
N ARG A 82 0.83 -17.43 10.52
CA ARG A 82 0.70 -16.17 11.28
C ARG A 82 -0.77 -15.72 11.37
N VAL A 83 -1.52 -15.83 10.27
CA VAL A 83 -2.96 -15.52 10.25
C VAL A 83 -3.76 -16.48 11.14
N LEU A 84 -3.43 -17.77 11.16
CA LEU A 84 -4.06 -18.76 12.04
C LEU A 84 -3.86 -18.40 13.50
N LYS A 85 -2.61 -18.12 13.89
CA LYS A 85 -2.27 -17.69 15.25
C LYS A 85 -3.07 -16.45 15.64
N ARG A 86 -3.22 -15.48 14.73
CA ARG A 86 -4.02 -14.26 14.96
C ARG A 86 -5.50 -14.55 15.14
N HIS A 87 -6.11 -15.40 14.30
CA HIS A 87 -7.53 -15.76 14.46
C HIS A 87 -7.79 -16.46 15.81
N ILE A 88 -6.89 -17.35 16.22
CA ILE A 88 -6.98 -18.03 17.52
C ILE A 88 -6.79 -17.02 18.67
N SER A 89 -5.83 -16.10 18.56
CA SER A 89 -5.56 -15.10 19.62
C SER A 89 -6.73 -14.13 19.84
N ILE A 90 -7.55 -13.88 18.82
CA ILE A 90 -8.79 -13.08 18.93
C ILE A 90 -10.00 -13.92 19.35
N GLY A 91 -9.80 -15.17 19.77
CA GLY A 91 -10.82 -16.03 20.37
C GLY A 91 -11.59 -16.92 19.37
N LYS A 92 -11.17 -17.04 18.11
CA LYS A 92 -11.84 -17.99 17.20
C LYS A 92 -11.45 -19.44 17.52
N PRO A 93 -12.41 -20.37 17.51
CA PRO A 93 -12.12 -21.81 17.58
C PRO A 93 -11.13 -22.24 16.49
N PRO A 94 -10.17 -23.13 16.78
CA PRO A 94 -9.11 -23.50 15.84
C PRO A 94 -9.60 -24.09 14.50
N ASP A 95 -10.67 -24.88 14.53
CA ASP A 95 -11.33 -25.47 13.36
C ASP A 95 -11.96 -24.39 12.46
N ILE A 96 -12.69 -23.44 13.06
CA ILE A 96 -13.28 -22.30 12.34
C ILE A 96 -12.20 -21.39 11.76
N ALA A 97 -11.11 -21.17 12.50
CA ALA A 97 -9.97 -20.38 12.02
C ALA A 97 -9.29 -21.04 10.81
N LYS A 98 -9.11 -22.37 10.83
CA LYS A 98 -8.57 -23.13 9.68
C LYS A 98 -9.47 -23.03 8.46
N GLN A 99 -10.77 -23.26 8.62
CA GLN A 99 -11.72 -23.13 7.51
C GLN A 99 -11.72 -21.71 6.92
N ARG A 100 -11.58 -20.68 7.76
CA ARG A 100 -11.49 -19.29 7.29
C ARG A 100 -10.23 -19.05 6.45
N ILE A 101 -9.12 -19.67 6.82
CA ILE A 101 -7.88 -19.58 6.06
C ILE A 101 -8.01 -20.25 4.70
N GLU A 102 -8.49 -21.49 4.66
CA GLU A 102 -8.62 -22.28 3.44
C GLU A 102 -9.55 -21.62 2.42
N ASN A 103 -10.68 -21.08 2.90
CA ASN A 103 -11.74 -20.56 2.02
C ASN A 103 -11.67 -19.05 1.78
N ASN A 104 -10.75 -18.32 2.42
CA ASN A 104 -10.68 -16.86 2.28
C ASN A 104 -9.26 -16.33 2.31
N ASP A 105 -8.56 -16.46 3.44
CA ASP A 105 -7.27 -15.76 3.63
C ASP A 105 -6.21 -16.28 2.65
N ARG A 106 -6.16 -17.59 2.38
CA ARG A 106 -5.22 -18.20 1.43
C ARG A 106 -5.54 -17.81 -0.01
N ILE A 107 -6.80 -17.90 -0.42
CA ILE A 107 -7.24 -17.56 -1.78
C ILE A 107 -6.88 -16.10 -2.09
N ASN A 108 -7.15 -15.20 -1.15
CA ASN A 108 -6.77 -13.80 -1.28
C ASN A 108 -5.25 -13.62 -1.28
N GLY A 109 -4.54 -14.30 -0.39
CA GLY A 109 -3.07 -14.29 -0.34
C GLY A 109 -2.43 -14.71 -1.66
N GLU A 110 -2.87 -15.81 -2.26
CA GLU A 110 -2.38 -16.31 -3.53
C GLU A 110 -2.68 -15.36 -4.70
N LEU A 111 -3.85 -14.69 -4.68
CA LEU A 111 -4.16 -13.64 -5.64
C LEU A 111 -3.18 -12.46 -5.51
N ILE A 112 -2.93 -12.00 -4.28
CA ILE A 112 -2.03 -10.89 -3.99
C ILE A 112 -0.60 -11.23 -4.39
N MET A 113 -0.13 -12.46 -4.15
CA MET A 113 1.24 -12.89 -4.53
C MET A 113 1.52 -12.75 -6.03
N LYS A 114 0.51 -12.95 -6.90
CA LYS A 114 0.64 -12.75 -8.34
C LYS A 114 0.89 -11.29 -8.73
N SER A 115 0.52 -10.34 -7.86
CA SER A 115 0.69 -8.90 -8.08
C SER A 115 2.09 -8.38 -7.77
N LYS A 116 2.95 -9.20 -7.14
CA LYS A 116 4.33 -8.85 -6.76
C LYS A 116 5.16 -8.25 -7.90
N LYS A 117 4.92 -8.69 -9.14
CA LYS A 117 5.57 -8.18 -10.36
C LYS A 117 5.35 -6.68 -10.61
N ASN A 118 4.34 -6.07 -9.98
CA ASN A 118 3.97 -4.67 -10.15
C ASN A 118 4.63 -3.75 -9.11
N ALA A 119 5.43 -4.30 -8.21
CA ALA A 119 6.17 -3.54 -7.21
C ALA A 119 7.48 -3.00 -7.78
N ASP A 120 7.85 -1.79 -7.36
CA ASP A 120 9.17 -1.22 -7.63
C ASP A 120 10.21 -1.78 -6.64
N ILE A 121 9.79 -2.09 -5.41
CA ILE A 121 10.64 -2.62 -4.34
C ILE A 121 9.98 -3.85 -3.69
N ILE A 122 10.78 -4.90 -3.50
CA ILE A 122 10.38 -6.10 -2.77
C ILE A 122 11.13 -6.14 -1.45
N ILE A 123 10.38 -6.27 -0.34
CA ILE A 123 10.93 -6.42 1.01
C ILE A 123 10.61 -7.83 1.49
N ASN A 124 11.64 -8.62 1.79
CA ASN A 124 11.46 -9.97 2.30
C ASN A 124 11.08 -9.93 3.78
N SER A 125 10.00 -10.61 4.14
CA SER A 125 9.61 -10.82 5.53
C SER A 125 10.58 -11.78 6.21
N VAL A 126 11.11 -11.35 7.35
CA VAL A 126 11.98 -12.16 8.20
C VAL A 126 11.21 -12.72 9.40
N ASP A 127 11.71 -13.81 9.97
CA ASP A 127 11.27 -14.30 11.28
C ASP A 127 12.09 -13.59 12.36
N PHE A 128 11.47 -13.22 13.48
CA PHE A 128 12.09 -12.57 14.64
C PHE A 128 11.84 -13.36 15.92
#